data_AF-A0A538GSE3-F1
#
_entry.id   AF-A0A538GSE3-F1
#
_cell.length_a   1.000
_cell.length_b   1.000
_cell.length_c   1.000
_cell.angle_alpha   90.00
_cell.angle_beta   90.00
_cell.angle_gamma   90.00
#
_symmetry.space_group_name_H-M   'P 1'
#
loop_
_entity.id
_entity.type
_entity.pdbx_description
1 polymer ?
#
loop_
_entity_poly.entity_id
_entity_poly.type
_entity_poly.pdbx_seq_one_letter_code
_entity_poly.pdbx_strand_id
1 'polypeptide(L)'
;MGGHSRRGPGARRLRGPRSFDRGSGVLIPINRHRIWQVVADGGLIAAAWWLAFELRFDQGVPRYYNTLFTKTILIIVAIKLLVFILFGFYDRWWRYVSTRDMWGAARGVTVASLVADLTIYFASPVAEVRLPRSIAVMDWLLLMAFVAGSRLIARSLFERPTPGRLVARGKEVLVVGAGEAARDTIREMHRNPQLGYTPIGLVDDDPRKKNIRIHGVRVLGATVDLPHLLRDNKPDEVLIAVPSASGEFRRAVVTATREQGVPVKTLPGLHELISADVDLAVQIRPVQVEDVLGREPVDVDLDSAAPYVEGQTVLVTGAGGSIGSELCRQLTRLGPQRLILVDLGEGALFEIERELVDERGFSAAVPVLADVGNPTKMRQVFERYQPGVVFHAAAYKHVPLMEANPLESVRNNALATKVVADAAVEHGAARFVLVSTDKAVNPKTVMGQSKAICEWVVEAYGAREDISTRFVAVRFGNVLGSSGSVIPIFRRQIEKGGPVTVTHPEMTRFFMTIPEAASLVIQAGAIGGEGHVFVLDMGEPVKIVELAEQMIRLSGKHAGEIGIDFVGARPGEKLHEELWGESETVVATAHPKIRRVSGP
;
A
#
# COMPACT_ATOMS: atom_id res chain seq x y z
N MET A 1 3.21 -66.36 -6.16
CA MET A 1 3.04 -65.96 -7.57
C MET A 1 2.46 -64.55 -7.61
N GLY A 2 3.03 -63.68 -8.45
CA GLY A 2 2.36 -62.49 -9.01
C GLY A 2 2.24 -61.26 -8.10
N GLY A 3 3.04 -60.24 -8.35
CA GLY A 3 2.83 -58.90 -7.81
C GLY A 3 1.89 -58.05 -8.66
N HIS A 4 1.39 -56.94 -8.11
CA HIS A 4 1.29 -55.66 -8.81
C HIS A 4 1.01 -54.48 -7.88
N SER A 5 1.58 -53.35 -8.28
CA SER A 5 1.68 -52.05 -7.64
C SER A 5 0.49 -51.11 -7.92
N ARG A 6 0.28 -50.10 -7.05
CA ARG A 6 0.07 -48.65 -7.34
C ARG A 6 -0.17 -47.90 -6.01
N ARG A 7 0.81 -47.15 -5.49
CA ARG A 7 1.05 -45.69 -5.58
C ARG A 7 -0.10 -44.78 -5.08
N GLY A 8 0.14 -44.09 -3.96
CA GLY A 8 -0.52 -42.87 -3.50
C GLY A 8 0.52 -41.77 -3.16
N PRO A 9 0.17 -40.46 -3.20
CA PRO A 9 1.14 -39.38 -3.41
C PRO A 9 1.61 -38.68 -2.12
N GLY A 10 2.93 -38.43 -2.06
CA GLY A 10 3.52 -37.09 -1.84
C GLY A 10 3.25 -36.33 -0.54
N ALA A 11 3.83 -36.77 0.59
CA ALA A 11 4.04 -35.90 1.75
C ALA A 11 5.36 -35.12 1.62
N ARG A 12 5.29 -33.84 1.23
CA ARG A 12 6.43 -32.89 1.33
C ARG A 12 6.58 -32.45 2.78
N ARG A 13 7.60 -32.96 3.48
CA ARG A 13 8.05 -32.43 4.77
C ARG A 13 8.73 -31.07 4.57
N LEU A 14 8.16 -30.04 5.19
CA LEU A 14 8.75 -28.71 5.37
C LEU A 14 10.00 -28.84 6.26
N ARG A 15 11.16 -28.40 5.76
CA ARG A 15 12.38 -28.24 6.56
C ARG A 15 12.30 -26.90 7.28
N GLY A 16 12.36 -26.92 8.62
CA GLY A 16 12.49 -25.73 9.45
C GLY A 16 13.84 -24.99 9.26
N PRO A 17 13.95 -23.76 9.77
CA PRO A 17 15.12 -22.91 9.60
C PRO A 17 16.29 -23.45 10.44
N ARG A 18 17.44 -23.67 9.79
CA ARG A 18 18.68 -24.02 10.48
C ARG A 18 19.29 -22.78 11.12
N SER A 19 19.40 -22.81 12.44
CA SER A 19 20.31 -21.99 13.24
C SER A 19 21.73 -22.60 13.28
N PHE A 20 22.69 -21.77 13.70
CA PHE A 20 24.14 -21.98 13.87
C PHE A 20 24.97 -21.97 12.55
N ASP A 21 26.08 -21.25 12.45
CA ASP A 21 27.18 -21.28 13.42
C ASP A 21 28.15 -20.07 13.36
N ARG A 22 28.71 -19.70 14.51
CA ARG A 22 29.84 -18.77 14.64
C ARG A 22 31.14 -19.58 14.65
N GLY A 23 32.04 -19.25 13.73
CA GLY A 23 33.48 -19.42 13.90
C GLY A 23 34.11 -20.65 13.22
N SER A 24 34.85 -20.41 12.14
CA SER A 24 36.21 -20.95 11.90
C SER A 24 36.65 -20.70 10.44
N GLY A 25 37.91 -20.28 10.26
CA GLY A 25 38.64 -20.39 9.00
C GLY A 25 38.53 -19.18 8.05
N VAL A 26 39.50 -18.28 8.10
CA VAL A 26 39.80 -17.34 7.00
C VAL A 26 40.36 -18.16 5.83
N LEU A 27 39.48 -18.71 5.01
CA LEU A 27 39.78 -19.16 3.66
C LEU A 27 38.81 -18.44 2.74
N ILE A 28 39.26 -17.32 2.19
CA ILE A 28 38.50 -16.51 1.24
C ILE A 28 38.23 -17.38 0.01
N PRO A 29 36.97 -17.73 -0.31
CA PRO A 29 36.68 -18.47 -1.54
C PRO A 29 37.01 -17.56 -2.73
N ILE A 30 38.03 -17.95 -3.50
CA ILE A 30 38.50 -17.20 -4.67
C ILE A 30 37.51 -17.44 -5.81
N ASN A 31 36.49 -16.58 -5.91
CA ASN A 31 35.62 -16.52 -7.09
C ASN A 31 36.48 -16.19 -8.33
N ARG A 32 36.27 -16.92 -9.45
CA ARG A 32 36.99 -16.72 -10.73
C ARG A 32 37.05 -15.26 -11.21
N HIS A 33 36.05 -14.46 -10.87
CA HIS A 33 35.99 -13.04 -11.23
C HIS A 33 36.89 -12.13 -10.38
N ARG A 34 37.20 -12.52 -9.13
CA ARG A 34 38.14 -11.80 -8.27
C ARG A 34 39.56 -11.88 -8.81
N ILE A 35 39.93 -13.02 -9.39
CA ILE A 35 41.26 -13.23 -9.99
C ILE A 35 41.50 -12.24 -11.14
N TRP A 36 40.52 -12.07 -12.04
CA TRP A 36 40.64 -11.13 -13.16
C TRP A 36 40.77 -9.68 -12.70
N GLN A 37 40.05 -9.27 -11.66
CA GLN A 37 40.16 -7.93 -11.10
C GLN A 37 41.51 -7.68 -10.43
N VAL A 38 42.02 -8.66 -9.67
CA VAL A 38 43.35 -8.59 -9.04
C VAL A 38 44.45 -8.49 -10.09
N VAL A 39 44.37 -9.29 -11.17
CA VAL A 39 45.33 -9.23 -12.28
C VAL A 39 45.27 -7.89 -13.01
N ALA A 40 44.07 -7.39 -13.29
CA ALA A 40 43.89 -6.09 -13.94
C ALA A 40 44.43 -4.94 -13.08
N ASP A 41 44.08 -4.88 -11.79
CA ASP A 41 44.60 -3.86 -10.87
C ASP A 41 46.12 -3.98 -10.69
N GLY A 42 46.67 -5.20 -10.66
CA GLY A 42 48.13 -5.42 -10.62
C GLY A 42 48.82 -4.84 -11.85
N GLY A 43 48.21 -4.99 -13.04
CA GLY A 43 48.66 -4.36 -14.27
C GLY A 43 48.58 -2.83 -14.21
N LEU A 44 47.49 -2.26 -13.68
CA LEU A 44 47.34 -0.81 -13.53
C LEU A 44 48.36 -0.22 -12.54
N ILE A 45 48.65 -0.92 -11.44
CA ILE A 45 49.67 -0.53 -10.46
C ILE A 45 51.06 -0.53 -11.11
N ALA A 46 51.42 -1.60 -11.82
CA ALA A 46 52.70 -1.69 -12.53
C ALA A 46 52.84 -0.59 -13.60
N ALA A 47 51.76 -0.32 -14.34
CA ALA A 47 51.74 0.73 -15.35
C ALA A 47 51.87 2.13 -14.74
N ALA A 48 51.19 2.41 -13.62
CA ALA A 48 51.33 3.70 -12.92
C ALA A 48 52.76 3.92 -12.44
N TRP A 49 53.39 2.89 -11.87
CA TRP A 49 54.76 2.96 -11.39
C TRP A 49 55.77 3.15 -12.53
N TRP A 50 55.64 2.39 -13.61
CA TRP A 50 56.51 2.55 -14.79
C TRP A 50 56.37 3.93 -15.43
N LEU A 51 55.13 4.38 -15.64
CA LEU A 51 54.86 5.67 -16.26
C LEU A 51 55.34 6.84 -15.37
N ALA A 52 55.30 6.70 -14.05
CA ALA A 52 55.87 7.70 -13.14
C ALA A 52 57.40 7.84 -13.27
N PHE A 53 58.12 6.76 -13.59
CA PHE A 53 59.56 6.82 -13.89
C PHE A 53 59.82 7.45 -15.26
N GLU A 54 59.08 7.05 -16.29
CA GLU A 54 59.25 7.61 -17.65
C GLU A 54 58.91 9.12 -17.70
N LEU A 55 57.79 9.54 -17.08
CA LEU A 55 57.38 10.94 -17.04
C LEU A 55 58.30 11.82 -16.18
N ARG A 56 59.13 11.23 -15.32
CA ARG A 56 60.04 12.00 -14.46
C ARG A 56 61.31 12.44 -15.18
N PHE A 57 61.76 11.67 -16.17
CA PHE A 57 63.07 11.84 -16.80
C PHE A 57 62.92 12.08 -18.31
N ASP A 58 62.96 13.34 -18.73
CA ASP A 58 62.74 13.77 -20.13
C ASP A 58 63.74 13.15 -21.14
N GLN A 59 64.93 12.75 -20.69
CA GLN A 59 65.98 12.14 -21.52
C GLN A 59 66.16 10.62 -21.26
N GLY A 60 65.16 9.98 -20.65
CA GLY A 60 65.17 8.57 -20.27
C GLY A 60 65.71 8.30 -18.87
N VAL A 61 65.29 7.17 -18.29
CA VAL A 61 65.58 6.81 -16.89
C VAL A 61 67.10 6.53 -16.70
N PRO A 62 67.80 7.28 -15.83
CA PRO A 62 69.21 7.02 -15.55
C PRO A 62 69.45 5.59 -15.02
N ARG A 63 70.61 4.99 -15.36
CA ARG A 63 70.92 3.57 -15.04
C ARG A 63 70.71 3.21 -13.56
N TYR A 64 71.04 4.10 -12.64
CA TYR A 64 70.87 3.89 -11.20
C TYR A 64 69.40 3.90 -10.75
N TYR A 65 68.53 4.67 -11.41
CA TYR A 65 67.08 4.64 -11.20
C TYR A 65 66.41 3.45 -11.89
N ASN A 66 66.99 2.93 -12.98
CA ASN A 66 66.49 1.71 -13.62
C ASN A 66 66.62 0.50 -12.67
N THR A 67 67.75 0.38 -11.97
CA THR A 67 67.94 -0.66 -10.93
C THR A 67 66.95 -0.48 -9.78
N LEU A 68 66.66 0.76 -9.36
CA LEU A 68 65.65 1.04 -8.35
C LEU A 68 64.26 0.59 -8.82
N PHE A 69 63.87 0.97 -10.03
CA PHE A 69 62.61 0.58 -10.65
C PHE A 69 62.43 -0.95 -10.71
N THR A 70 63.42 -1.70 -11.24
CA THR A 70 63.32 -3.16 -11.37
C THR A 70 63.20 -3.86 -10.03
N LYS A 71 63.86 -3.34 -8.99
CA LYS A 71 63.79 -3.91 -7.64
C LYS A 71 62.50 -3.54 -6.90
N THR A 72 61.92 -2.36 -7.15
CA THR A 72 60.74 -1.90 -6.40
C THR A 72 59.42 -2.28 -7.05
N ILE A 73 59.35 -2.51 -8.36
CA ILE A 73 58.07 -2.74 -9.06
C ILE A 73 57.28 -3.92 -8.48
N LEU A 74 57.93 -5.06 -8.22
CA LEU A 74 57.27 -6.23 -7.62
C LEU A 74 56.83 -5.97 -6.18
N ILE A 75 57.65 -5.25 -5.41
CA ILE A 75 57.36 -4.89 -4.02
C ILE A 75 56.13 -3.98 -3.95
N ILE A 76 56.05 -2.99 -4.83
CA ILE A 76 54.95 -2.01 -4.88
C ILE A 76 53.65 -2.68 -5.31
N VAL A 77 53.71 -3.51 -6.35
CA VAL A 77 52.54 -4.28 -6.80
C VAL A 77 52.04 -5.17 -5.65
N ALA A 78 52.93 -5.87 -4.96
CA ALA A 78 52.56 -6.72 -3.83
C ALA A 78 51.91 -5.93 -2.67
N ILE A 79 52.54 -4.82 -2.25
CA ILE A 79 52.03 -3.99 -1.15
C ILE A 79 50.66 -3.39 -1.50
N LYS A 80 50.54 -2.79 -2.68
CA LYS A 80 49.29 -2.11 -3.08
C LYS A 80 48.15 -3.09 -3.31
N LEU A 81 48.41 -4.26 -3.91
CA LEU A 81 47.42 -5.33 -4.03
C LEU A 81 46.98 -5.85 -2.66
N LEU A 82 47.91 -6.04 -1.72
CA LEU A 82 47.58 -6.45 -0.36
C LEU A 82 46.65 -5.43 0.32
N VAL A 83 46.95 -4.14 0.21
CA VAL A 83 46.09 -3.08 0.75
C VAL A 83 44.72 -3.05 0.06
N PHE A 84 44.66 -3.25 -1.26
CA PHE A 84 43.38 -3.32 -1.98
C PHE A 84 42.51 -4.51 -1.53
N ILE A 85 43.13 -5.66 -1.26
CA ILE A 85 42.44 -6.82 -0.68
C ILE A 85 41.89 -6.47 0.71
N LEU A 86 42.70 -5.87 1.59
CA LEU A 86 42.28 -5.50 2.96
C LEU A 86 41.19 -4.42 2.98
N PHE A 87 41.18 -3.50 2.01
CA PHE A 87 40.14 -2.48 1.84
C PHE A 87 38.88 -2.99 1.11
N GLY A 88 38.81 -4.30 0.80
CA GLY A 88 37.62 -4.92 0.21
C GLY A 88 37.36 -4.52 -1.24
N PHE A 89 38.38 -4.12 -2.01
CA PHE A 89 38.21 -3.67 -3.40
C PHE A 89 37.63 -4.75 -4.32
N TYR A 90 37.77 -6.02 -3.94
CA TYR A 90 37.36 -7.19 -4.69
C TYR A 90 36.08 -7.86 -4.15
N ASP A 91 35.42 -7.23 -3.18
CA ASP A 91 34.17 -7.74 -2.62
C ASP A 91 32.97 -7.49 -3.52
N ARG A 92 33.09 -6.55 -4.47
CA ARG A 92 32.03 -6.17 -5.40
C ARG A 92 32.55 -6.15 -6.83
N TRP A 93 31.70 -6.58 -7.76
CA TRP A 93 31.97 -6.41 -9.18
C TRP A 93 32.03 -4.92 -9.54
N TRP A 94 32.98 -4.54 -10.41
CA TRP A 94 33.15 -3.15 -10.87
C TRP A 94 31.86 -2.55 -11.46
N ARG A 95 30.96 -3.41 -11.96
CA ARG A 95 29.61 -3.07 -12.46
C ARG A 95 28.65 -2.48 -11.40
N TYR A 96 28.87 -2.75 -10.11
CA TYR A 96 27.95 -2.37 -9.02
C TYR A 96 28.56 -1.38 -8.03
N VAL A 97 29.63 -0.67 -8.44
CA VAL A 97 30.33 0.32 -7.60
C VAL A 97 29.50 1.60 -7.53
N SER A 98 29.01 1.95 -6.33
CA SER A 98 28.26 3.18 -6.06
C SER A 98 29.17 4.41 -5.91
N THR A 99 28.59 5.61 -5.85
CA THR A 99 29.34 6.85 -5.57
C THR A 99 30.02 6.83 -4.19
N ARG A 100 29.44 6.13 -3.20
CA ARG A 100 30.08 5.90 -1.89
C ARG A 100 31.30 4.97 -2.00
N ASP A 101 31.25 3.99 -2.89
CA ASP A 101 32.36 3.04 -3.11
C ASP A 101 33.54 3.72 -3.83
N MET A 102 33.31 4.77 -4.62
CA MET A 102 34.39 5.59 -5.21
C MET A 102 35.19 6.34 -4.13
N TRP A 103 34.55 6.85 -3.09
CA TRP A 103 35.24 7.45 -1.94
C TRP A 103 36.07 6.42 -1.16
N GLY A 104 35.55 5.19 -1.01
CA GLY A 104 36.30 4.07 -0.46
C GLY A 104 37.54 3.72 -1.29
N ALA A 105 37.40 3.76 -2.63
CA ALA A 105 38.49 3.53 -3.56
C ALA A 105 39.61 4.59 -3.44
N ALA A 106 39.25 5.86 -3.41
CA ALA A 106 40.20 6.97 -3.29
C ALA A 106 41.00 6.87 -1.97
N ARG A 107 40.32 6.51 -0.87
CA ARG A 107 40.98 6.27 0.43
C ARG A 107 41.94 5.08 0.36
N GLY A 108 41.50 3.95 -0.21
CA GLY A 108 42.35 2.76 -0.36
C GLY A 108 43.58 3.00 -1.22
N VAL A 109 43.47 3.72 -2.35
CA VAL A 109 44.60 4.12 -3.19
C VAL A 109 45.59 5.01 -2.44
N THR A 110 45.07 5.96 -1.65
CA THR A 110 45.91 6.88 -0.87
C THR A 110 46.69 6.12 0.21
N VAL A 111 46.02 5.24 0.97
CA VAL A 111 46.68 4.42 1.99
C VAL A 111 47.69 3.46 1.36
N ALA A 112 47.34 2.82 0.25
CA ALA A 112 48.23 1.90 -0.46
C ALA A 112 49.51 2.59 -0.96
N SER A 113 49.37 3.81 -1.48
CA SER A 113 50.51 4.61 -1.96
C SER A 113 51.40 5.07 -0.80
N LEU A 114 50.81 5.58 0.28
CA LEU A 114 51.55 5.99 1.47
C LEU A 114 52.35 4.83 2.10
N VAL A 115 51.73 3.65 2.23
CA VAL A 115 52.39 2.46 2.79
C VAL A 115 53.54 2.00 1.87
N ALA A 116 53.33 1.98 0.56
CA ALA A 116 54.36 1.61 -0.40
C ALA A 116 55.54 2.60 -0.37
N ASP A 117 55.28 3.90 -0.36
CA ASP A 117 56.30 4.95 -0.35
C ASP A 117 57.13 4.94 0.94
N LEU A 118 56.48 4.80 2.10
CA LEU A 118 57.16 4.67 3.39
C LEU A 118 58.03 3.41 3.41
N THR A 119 57.52 2.29 2.88
CA THR A 119 58.29 1.04 2.82
C THR A 119 59.56 1.22 1.98
N ILE A 120 59.47 1.85 0.81
CA ILE A 120 60.65 2.11 -0.04
C ILE A 120 61.62 3.09 0.63
N TYR A 121 61.08 4.13 1.27
CA TYR A 121 61.89 5.13 1.96
C TYR A 121 62.72 4.54 3.10
N PHE A 122 62.14 3.65 3.91
CA PHE A 122 62.84 3.02 5.05
C PHE A 122 63.66 1.78 4.66
N ALA A 123 63.18 0.95 3.72
CA ALA A 123 63.89 -0.26 3.31
C ALA A 123 65.14 0.03 2.48
N SER A 124 65.24 1.22 1.87
CA SER A 124 66.37 1.68 1.05
C SER A 124 66.91 0.57 0.13
N PRO A 125 66.09 0.01 -0.79
CA PRO A 125 66.40 -1.21 -1.55
C PRO A 125 67.62 -1.08 -2.49
N VAL A 126 68.10 0.14 -2.70
CA VAL A 126 69.34 0.46 -3.39
C VAL A 126 70.13 1.42 -2.50
N ALA A 127 71.36 1.03 -2.13
CA ALA A 127 72.25 1.89 -1.36
C ALA A 127 72.51 3.19 -2.14
N GLU A 128 72.50 4.33 -1.44
CA GLU A 128 72.80 5.68 -1.97
C GLU A 128 71.81 6.27 -2.98
N VAL A 129 70.71 5.58 -3.34
CA VAL A 129 69.68 6.10 -4.26
C VAL A 129 68.34 6.23 -3.56
N ARG A 130 67.89 7.48 -3.34
CA ARG A 130 66.56 7.76 -2.78
C ARG A 130 65.52 7.92 -3.89
N LEU A 131 64.31 7.42 -3.65
CA LEU A 131 63.18 7.67 -4.53
C LEU A 131 62.88 9.18 -4.59
N PRO A 132 62.89 9.81 -5.78
CA PRO A 132 62.47 11.20 -5.92
C PRO A 132 61.02 11.35 -5.49
N ARG A 133 60.73 12.32 -4.60
CA ARG A 133 59.36 12.57 -4.10
C ARG A 133 58.35 12.83 -5.22
N SER A 134 58.80 13.38 -6.33
CA SER A 134 57.99 13.59 -7.54
C SER A 134 57.45 12.29 -8.12
N ILE A 135 58.23 11.19 -8.09
CA ILE A 135 57.79 9.89 -8.62
C ILE A 135 56.67 9.33 -7.75
N ALA A 136 56.80 9.42 -6.42
CA ALA A 136 55.76 9.02 -5.48
C ALA A 136 54.44 9.79 -5.72
N VAL A 137 54.52 11.11 -5.90
CA VAL A 137 53.33 11.94 -6.19
C VAL A 137 52.73 11.61 -7.56
N MET A 138 53.57 11.42 -8.59
CA MET A 138 53.12 11.06 -9.94
C MET A 138 52.43 9.69 -9.96
N ASP A 139 53.03 8.68 -9.33
CA ASP A 139 52.43 7.34 -9.21
C ASP A 139 51.09 7.38 -8.46
N TRP A 140 50.99 8.14 -7.36
CA TRP A 140 49.72 8.31 -6.63
C TRP A 140 48.62 8.91 -7.51
N LEU A 141 48.91 10.00 -8.24
CA LEU A 141 47.95 10.64 -9.13
C LEU A 141 47.56 9.73 -10.32
N LEU A 142 48.54 9.07 -10.93
CA LEU A 142 48.32 8.15 -12.05
C LEU A 142 47.50 6.94 -11.62
N LEU A 143 47.83 6.33 -10.48
CA LEU A 143 47.09 5.19 -9.95
C LEU A 143 45.66 5.58 -9.59
N MET A 144 45.45 6.78 -9.03
CA MET A 144 44.11 7.28 -8.75
C MET A 144 43.30 7.47 -10.03
N ALA A 145 43.91 8.04 -11.07
CA ALA A 145 43.29 8.21 -12.38
C ALA A 145 42.99 6.86 -13.04
N PHE A 146 43.90 5.88 -12.95
CA PHE A 146 43.71 4.54 -13.52
C PHE A 146 42.63 3.74 -12.81
N VAL A 147 42.58 3.76 -11.48
CA VAL A 147 41.54 3.05 -10.71
C VAL A 147 40.17 3.72 -10.87
N ALA A 148 40.10 5.05 -10.84
CA ALA A 148 38.86 5.77 -11.10
C ALA A 148 38.39 5.57 -12.56
N GLY A 149 39.32 5.72 -13.51
CA GLY A 149 39.08 5.56 -14.94
C GLY A 149 38.66 4.15 -15.32
N SER A 150 39.35 3.12 -14.83
CA SER A 150 39.00 1.72 -15.12
C SER A 150 37.60 1.37 -14.62
N ARG A 151 37.22 1.86 -13.44
CA ARG A 151 35.88 1.66 -12.87
C ARG A 151 34.81 2.46 -13.60
N LEU A 152 35.10 3.70 -14.00
CA LEU A 152 34.18 4.53 -14.80
C LEU A 152 33.99 3.98 -16.21
N ILE A 153 35.05 3.47 -16.85
CA ILE A 153 35.00 2.84 -18.17
C ILE A 153 34.27 1.50 -18.07
N ALA A 154 34.58 0.66 -17.07
CA ALA A 154 33.84 -0.58 -16.84
C ALA A 154 32.36 -0.28 -16.59
N ARG A 155 32.05 0.71 -15.77
CA ARG A 155 30.69 1.20 -15.56
C ARG A 155 30.06 1.64 -16.89
N SER A 156 30.70 2.52 -17.66
CA SER A 156 30.14 3.07 -18.91
C SER A 156 29.98 2.02 -20.01
N LEU A 157 30.92 1.08 -20.15
CA LEU A 157 30.87 0.01 -21.16
C LEU A 157 29.79 -1.03 -20.86
N PHE A 158 29.54 -1.32 -19.57
CA PHE A 158 28.50 -2.26 -19.15
C PHE A 158 27.15 -1.58 -18.79
N GLU A 159 27.12 -0.25 -18.62
CA GLU A 159 25.94 0.62 -18.56
C GLU A 159 25.50 1.10 -19.95
N ARG A 160 26.17 0.69 -21.04
CA ARG A 160 25.56 0.81 -22.37
C ARG A 160 24.25 0.01 -22.34
N PRO A 161 23.08 0.62 -22.61
CA PRO A 161 21.87 -0.16 -22.80
C PRO A 161 22.18 -1.14 -23.92
N THR A 162 22.18 -2.43 -23.60
CA THR A 162 22.48 -3.48 -24.58
C THR A 162 21.49 -3.32 -25.73
N PRO A 163 21.91 -2.92 -26.95
CA PRO A 163 21.02 -2.94 -28.09
C PRO A 163 20.87 -4.42 -28.46
N GLY A 164 19.67 -4.97 -28.32
CA GLY A 164 19.37 -6.27 -28.90
C GLY A 164 19.55 -7.50 -28.02
N ARG A 165 19.23 -7.42 -26.72
CA ARG A 165 18.53 -8.56 -26.12
C ARG A 165 17.06 -8.19 -26.09
N LEU A 166 16.23 -9.02 -26.74
CA LEU A 166 14.78 -9.04 -26.59
C LEU A 166 14.44 -9.17 -25.10
N VAL A 167 14.47 -8.06 -24.37
CA VAL A 167 13.58 -7.85 -23.24
C VAL A 167 12.21 -7.87 -23.91
N ALA A 168 11.36 -8.82 -23.55
CA ALA A 168 9.96 -8.73 -23.90
C ALA A 168 9.53 -7.30 -23.57
N ARG A 169 9.18 -6.49 -24.58
CA ARG A 169 8.76 -5.10 -24.41
C ARG A 169 7.73 -5.12 -23.30
N GLY A 170 8.11 -4.65 -22.11
CA GLY A 170 7.16 -4.39 -21.06
C GLY A 170 6.19 -3.34 -21.59
N LYS A 171 4.92 -3.42 -21.20
CA LYS A 171 3.88 -2.49 -21.62
C LYS A 171 4.38 -1.06 -21.43
N GLU A 172 4.32 -0.27 -22.48
CA GLU A 172 4.71 1.14 -22.46
C GLU A 172 3.64 1.92 -21.70
N VAL A 173 4.02 2.57 -20.60
CA VAL A 173 3.08 3.24 -19.69
C VAL A 173 3.34 4.72 -19.63
N LEU A 174 2.28 5.50 -19.83
CA LEU A 174 2.27 6.92 -19.50
C LEU A 174 1.75 7.08 -18.06
N VAL A 175 2.55 7.70 -17.19
CA VAL A 175 2.22 7.84 -15.76
C VAL A 175 1.63 9.23 -15.51
N VAL A 176 0.39 9.29 -15.03
CA VAL A 176 -0.27 10.53 -14.60
C VAL A 176 0.03 10.75 -13.12
N GLY A 177 0.62 11.90 -12.81
CA GLY A 177 1.21 12.26 -11.53
C GLY A 177 2.73 12.24 -11.56
N ALA A 178 3.36 13.23 -10.95
CA ALA A 178 4.80 13.32 -10.71
C ALA A 178 5.09 13.60 -9.22
N GLY A 179 4.25 13.07 -8.33
CA GLY A 179 4.42 13.10 -6.86
C GLY A 179 5.26 11.94 -6.32
N GLU A 180 5.25 11.72 -5.01
CA GLU A 180 6.00 10.63 -4.36
C GLU A 180 5.55 9.25 -4.83
N ALA A 181 4.24 9.00 -4.90
CA ALA A 181 3.71 7.73 -5.39
C ALA A 181 4.22 7.40 -6.81
N ALA A 182 4.19 8.37 -7.73
CA ALA A 182 4.75 8.20 -9.08
C ALA A 182 6.26 7.92 -9.08
N ARG A 183 7.03 8.59 -8.21
CA ARG A 183 8.48 8.35 -8.06
C ARG A 183 8.76 6.93 -7.60
N ASP A 184 8.01 6.46 -6.61
CA ASP A 184 8.17 5.15 -6.00
C ASP A 184 7.79 4.05 -6.98
N THR A 185 6.66 4.22 -7.68
CA THR A 185 6.24 3.31 -8.73
C THR A 185 7.24 3.23 -9.88
N ILE A 186 7.75 4.37 -10.39
CA ILE A 186 8.76 4.36 -11.45
C ILE A 186 10.05 3.69 -10.98
N ARG A 187 10.50 4.00 -9.75
CA ARG A 187 11.69 3.38 -9.17
C ARG A 187 11.54 1.87 -9.09
N GLU A 188 10.36 1.39 -8.74
CA GLU A 188 10.07 -0.05 -8.65
C GLU A 188 9.96 -0.72 -10.03
N MET A 189 9.31 -0.07 -11.01
CA MET A 189 9.31 -0.54 -12.41
C MET A 189 10.72 -0.75 -12.96
N HIS A 190 11.66 0.15 -12.63
CA HIS A 190 13.07 0.01 -13.03
C HIS A 190 13.81 -1.09 -12.25
N ARG A 191 13.52 -1.25 -10.95
CA ARG A 191 14.17 -2.24 -10.08
C ARG A 191 13.71 -3.66 -10.39
N ASN A 192 12.45 -3.83 -10.77
CA ASN A 192 11.83 -5.12 -10.98
C ASN A 192 11.28 -5.25 -12.42
N PRO A 193 12.14 -5.59 -13.40
CA PRO A 193 11.72 -5.80 -14.80
C PRO A 193 10.67 -6.90 -14.99
N GLN A 194 10.45 -7.78 -14.00
CA GLN A 194 9.40 -8.81 -14.05
C GLN A 194 7.99 -8.22 -14.03
N LEU A 195 7.83 -6.97 -13.56
CA LEU A 195 6.56 -6.24 -13.63
C LEU A 195 6.13 -5.96 -15.08
N GLY A 196 7.05 -6.04 -16.05
CA GLY A 196 6.73 -5.91 -17.46
C GLY A 196 6.19 -4.53 -17.83
N TYR A 197 6.69 -3.47 -17.18
CA TYR A 197 6.30 -2.09 -17.42
C TYR A 197 7.48 -1.21 -17.83
N THR A 198 7.26 -0.35 -18.82
CA THR A 198 8.26 0.61 -19.31
C THR A 198 7.66 2.02 -19.23
N PRO A 199 8.02 2.87 -18.26
CA PRO A 199 7.47 4.22 -18.17
C PRO A 199 8.06 5.11 -19.28
N ILE A 200 7.22 5.58 -20.20
CA ILE A 200 7.65 6.38 -21.36
C ILE A 200 7.53 7.90 -21.13
N GLY A 201 6.72 8.31 -20.15
CA GLY A 201 6.50 9.72 -19.84
C GLY A 201 5.68 9.93 -18.58
N LEU A 202 5.80 11.14 -18.04
CA LEU A 202 5.02 11.63 -16.90
C LEU A 202 4.10 12.77 -17.34
N VAL A 203 2.93 12.88 -16.72
CA VAL A 203 1.97 13.97 -16.91
C VAL A 203 1.60 14.54 -15.54
N ASP A 204 1.81 15.82 -15.30
CA ASP A 204 1.50 16.45 -13.99
C ASP A 204 1.10 17.91 -14.23
N ASP A 205 0.05 18.36 -13.54
CA ASP A 205 -0.52 19.70 -13.72
C ASP A 205 0.30 20.79 -13.01
N ASP A 206 1.29 20.46 -12.17
CA ASP A 206 2.19 21.45 -11.58
C ASP A 206 3.13 22.03 -12.64
N PRO A 207 2.99 23.32 -13.00
CA PRO A 207 3.79 23.94 -14.05
C PRO A 207 5.29 23.94 -13.72
N ARG A 208 5.66 23.87 -12.43
CA ARG A 208 7.06 23.83 -11.99
C ARG A 208 7.74 22.51 -12.34
N LYS A 209 6.97 21.44 -12.58
CA LYS A 209 7.49 20.11 -12.90
C LYS A 209 7.63 19.86 -14.40
N LYS A 210 7.12 20.77 -15.25
CA LYS A 210 7.19 20.64 -16.71
C LYS A 210 8.65 20.51 -17.17
N ASN A 211 8.92 19.57 -18.07
CA ASN A 211 10.26 19.25 -18.60
C ASN A 211 11.30 18.74 -17.60
N ILE A 212 10.96 18.53 -16.33
CA ILE A 212 11.84 17.87 -15.37
C ILE A 212 11.91 16.36 -15.67
N ARG A 213 13.06 15.75 -15.35
CA ARG A 213 13.23 14.30 -15.38
C ARG A 213 13.17 13.72 -13.97
N ILE A 214 12.31 12.74 -13.77
CA ILE A 214 12.15 11.99 -12.53
C ILE A 214 12.55 10.54 -12.79
N HIS A 215 13.59 10.06 -12.11
CA HIS A 215 14.13 8.71 -12.32
C HIS A 215 14.40 8.37 -13.81
N GLY A 216 14.81 9.38 -14.60
CA GLY A 216 15.09 9.23 -16.04
C GLY A 216 13.90 9.46 -16.97
N VAL A 217 12.67 9.50 -16.44
CA VAL A 217 11.42 9.71 -17.19
C VAL A 217 11.07 11.20 -17.21
N ARG A 218 10.73 11.77 -18.38
CA ARG A 218 10.43 13.20 -18.54
C ARG A 218 8.95 13.50 -18.28
N VAL A 219 8.67 14.63 -17.63
CA VAL A 219 7.32 15.21 -17.58
C VAL A 219 7.02 15.88 -18.93
N LEU A 220 6.12 15.27 -19.69
CA LEU A 220 5.79 15.62 -21.07
C LEU A 220 4.81 16.80 -21.16
N GLY A 221 3.89 16.93 -20.20
CA GLY A 221 2.85 17.95 -20.21
C GLY A 221 1.92 17.87 -19.00
N ALA A 222 0.83 18.62 -19.08
CA ALA A 222 -0.26 18.63 -18.11
C ALA A 222 -1.37 17.64 -18.52
N THR A 223 -2.32 17.37 -17.63
CA THR A 223 -3.43 16.44 -17.88
C THR A 223 -4.30 16.89 -19.06
N VAL A 224 -4.39 18.20 -19.32
CA VAL A 224 -5.06 18.76 -20.51
C VAL A 224 -4.38 18.38 -21.83
N ASP A 225 -3.07 18.10 -21.79
CA ASP A 225 -2.30 17.69 -22.97
C ASP A 225 -2.45 16.18 -23.26
N LEU A 226 -3.06 15.43 -22.33
CA LEU A 226 -3.15 13.97 -22.38
C LEU A 226 -3.71 13.44 -23.72
N PRO A 227 -4.79 14.00 -24.31
CA PRO A 227 -5.27 13.52 -25.61
C PRO A 227 -4.24 13.64 -26.74
N HIS A 228 -3.41 14.70 -26.74
CA HIS A 228 -2.33 14.87 -27.70
C HIS A 228 -1.19 13.88 -27.42
N LEU A 229 -0.79 13.74 -26.16
CA LEU A 229 0.28 12.85 -25.75
C LEU A 229 -0.02 11.38 -26.07
N LEU A 230 -1.28 10.96 -25.95
CA LEU A 230 -1.71 9.60 -26.29
C LEU A 230 -1.59 9.31 -27.79
N ARG A 231 -1.90 10.30 -28.65
CA ARG A 231 -1.76 10.16 -30.10
C ARG A 231 -0.31 10.08 -30.56
N ASP A 232 0.55 10.91 -29.97
CA ASP A 232 1.95 11.03 -30.37
C ASP A 232 2.81 9.87 -29.84
N ASN A 233 2.55 9.41 -28.61
CA ASN A 233 3.38 8.40 -27.94
C ASN A 233 2.80 6.99 -27.99
N LYS A 234 1.48 6.84 -28.21
CA LYS A 234 0.76 5.55 -28.31
C LYS A 234 1.12 4.53 -27.21
N PRO A 235 0.99 4.88 -25.92
CA PRO A 235 1.27 3.94 -24.83
C PRO A 235 0.30 2.75 -24.84
N ASP A 236 0.77 1.61 -24.33
CA ASP A 236 -0.05 0.42 -24.11
C ASP A 236 -1.05 0.62 -22.95
N GLU A 237 -0.67 1.36 -21.91
CA GLU A 237 -1.53 1.66 -20.74
C GLU A 237 -1.25 3.07 -20.18
N VAL A 238 -2.24 3.67 -19.52
CA VAL A 238 -2.06 4.85 -18.66
C VAL A 238 -2.16 4.43 -17.20
N LEU A 239 -1.23 4.89 -16.37
CA LEU A 239 -1.23 4.65 -14.93
C LEU A 239 -1.47 5.95 -14.17
N ILE A 240 -2.57 6.01 -13.41
CA ILE A 240 -2.84 7.09 -12.46
C ILE A 240 -2.05 6.80 -11.18
N ALA A 241 -0.96 7.55 -10.98
CA ALA A 241 -0.08 7.48 -9.81
C ALA A 241 -0.28 8.69 -8.88
N VAL A 242 -1.55 9.05 -8.64
CA VAL A 242 -1.96 10.10 -7.70
C VAL A 242 -3.00 9.51 -6.74
N PRO A 243 -2.59 8.78 -5.69
CA PRO A 243 -3.51 8.13 -4.74
C PRO A 243 -4.51 9.10 -4.10
N SER A 244 -4.10 10.35 -3.88
CA SER A 244 -4.92 11.43 -3.32
C SER A 244 -5.79 12.17 -4.33
N ALA A 245 -5.80 11.79 -5.60
CA ALA A 245 -6.60 12.47 -6.61
C ALA A 245 -8.09 12.31 -6.34
N SER A 246 -8.85 13.40 -6.54
CA SER A 246 -10.30 13.38 -6.47
C SER A 246 -10.90 12.44 -7.52
N GLY A 247 -12.10 11.92 -7.25
CA GLY A 247 -12.82 11.09 -8.21
C GLY A 247 -13.01 11.81 -9.54
N GLU A 248 -13.31 13.12 -9.53
CA GLU A 248 -13.42 13.98 -10.72
C GLU A 248 -12.17 13.98 -11.60
N PHE A 249 -11.01 14.17 -10.99
CA PHE A 249 -9.73 14.11 -11.71
C PHE A 249 -9.53 12.74 -12.36
N ARG A 250 -9.77 11.66 -11.60
CA ARG A 250 -9.67 10.29 -12.12
C ARG A 250 -10.65 10.07 -13.28
N ARG A 251 -11.88 10.57 -13.20
CA ARG A 251 -12.85 10.52 -14.32
C ARG A 251 -12.32 11.22 -15.56
N ALA A 252 -11.79 12.43 -15.40
CA ALA A 252 -11.28 13.23 -16.52
C ALA A 252 -10.16 12.50 -17.26
N VAL A 253 -9.21 11.93 -16.52
CA VAL A 253 -8.13 11.11 -17.09
C VAL A 253 -8.70 9.89 -17.81
N VAL A 254 -9.60 9.14 -17.17
CA VAL A 254 -10.20 7.92 -17.73
C VAL A 254 -10.99 8.17 -19.01
N THR A 255 -11.75 9.27 -19.06
CA THR A 255 -12.49 9.69 -20.25
C THR A 255 -11.51 10.02 -21.39
N ALA A 256 -10.50 10.86 -21.13
CA ALA A 256 -9.52 11.26 -22.14
C ALA A 256 -8.74 10.09 -22.74
N THR A 257 -8.39 9.09 -21.92
CA THR A 257 -7.68 7.88 -22.38
C THR A 257 -8.56 6.93 -23.18
N ARG A 258 -9.83 6.81 -22.80
CA ARG A 258 -10.77 5.88 -23.44
C ARG A 258 -11.20 6.35 -24.82
N GLU A 259 -11.34 7.65 -25.02
CA GLU A 259 -11.57 8.23 -26.36
C GLU A 259 -10.48 7.84 -27.36
N GLN A 260 -9.28 7.47 -26.87
CA GLN A 260 -8.15 6.99 -27.69
C GLN A 260 -7.95 5.47 -27.62
N GLY A 261 -8.84 4.73 -26.96
CA GLY A 261 -8.77 3.26 -26.84
C GLY A 261 -7.65 2.74 -25.93
N VAL A 262 -7.06 3.59 -25.08
CA VAL A 262 -5.94 3.19 -24.20
C VAL A 262 -6.47 2.76 -22.82
N PRO A 263 -6.13 1.54 -22.34
CA PRO A 263 -6.50 1.07 -21.01
C PRO A 263 -5.92 1.94 -19.88
N VAL A 264 -6.66 2.06 -18.78
CA VAL A 264 -6.23 2.82 -17.59
C VAL A 264 -6.14 1.93 -16.37
N LYS A 265 -5.05 2.10 -15.62
CA LYS A 265 -4.85 1.53 -14.30
C LYS A 265 -4.61 2.64 -13.30
N THR A 266 -4.81 2.33 -12.02
CA THR A 266 -4.58 3.26 -10.92
C THR A 266 -3.87 2.56 -9.78
N LEU A 267 -3.16 3.34 -8.98
CA LEU A 267 -2.78 2.93 -7.64
C LEU A 267 -4.02 3.00 -6.72
N PRO A 268 -4.10 2.14 -5.69
CA PRO A 268 -5.09 2.25 -4.62
C PRO A 268 -5.04 3.62 -3.95
N GLY A 269 -6.16 4.05 -3.35
CA GLY A 269 -6.18 5.27 -2.53
C GLY A 269 -5.30 5.14 -1.29
N LEU A 270 -4.92 6.28 -0.68
CA LEU A 270 -4.08 6.29 0.53
C LEU A 270 -4.57 5.34 1.62
N HIS A 271 -5.88 5.27 1.88
CA HIS A 271 -6.46 4.39 2.90
C HIS A 271 -6.31 2.89 2.59
N GLU A 272 -6.32 2.50 1.31
CA GLU A 272 -6.04 1.13 0.86
C GLU A 272 -4.53 0.82 1.01
N LEU A 273 -3.67 1.81 0.75
CA LEU A 273 -2.21 1.68 0.84
C LEU A 273 -1.69 1.52 2.27
N ILE A 274 -2.39 2.08 3.29
CA ILE A 274 -2.02 1.93 4.71
C ILE A 274 -2.13 0.46 5.17
N SER A 275 -2.75 -0.42 4.38
CA SER A 275 -2.92 -1.84 4.72
C SER A 275 -1.77 -2.76 4.30
N ALA A 276 -0.69 -2.24 3.73
CA ALA A 276 0.34 -3.09 3.17
C ALA A 276 1.76 -2.51 3.30
N ASP A 277 2.62 -3.21 4.05
CA ASP A 277 4.09 -3.13 3.97
C ASP A 277 4.61 -3.71 2.62
N VAL A 278 3.83 -3.58 1.54
CA VAL A 278 4.05 -4.21 0.24
C VAL A 278 4.32 -3.15 -0.82
N ASP A 279 5.30 -3.40 -1.68
CA ASP A 279 5.73 -2.50 -2.75
C ASP A 279 4.55 -1.97 -3.60
N LEU A 280 4.43 -0.64 -3.71
CA LEU A 280 3.35 0.09 -4.38
C LEU A 280 3.05 -0.39 -5.82
N ALA A 281 4.07 -0.85 -6.54
CA ALA A 281 3.92 -1.32 -7.91
C ALA A 281 3.18 -2.67 -8.03
N VAL A 282 3.16 -3.48 -6.98
CA VAL A 282 2.43 -4.76 -6.95
C VAL A 282 0.92 -4.53 -6.85
N GLN A 283 0.50 -3.35 -6.41
CA GLN A 283 -0.91 -3.01 -6.19
C GLN A 283 -1.58 -2.29 -7.36
N ILE A 284 -0.90 -2.17 -8.51
CA ILE A 284 -1.48 -1.57 -9.72
C ILE A 284 -2.71 -2.38 -10.16
N ARG A 285 -3.89 -1.74 -10.16
CA ARG A 285 -5.17 -2.37 -10.54
C ARG A 285 -5.91 -1.58 -11.62
N PRO A 286 -6.78 -2.22 -12.42
CA PRO A 286 -7.71 -1.50 -13.30
C PRO A 286 -8.53 -0.49 -12.50
N VAL A 287 -8.88 0.63 -13.14
CA VAL A 287 -9.78 1.62 -12.55
C VAL A 287 -11.15 0.98 -12.34
N GLN A 288 -11.67 1.09 -11.12
CA GLN A 288 -13.00 0.61 -10.74
C GLN A 288 -13.99 1.79 -10.65
N VAL A 289 -15.29 1.51 -10.57
CA VAL A 289 -16.29 2.59 -10.50
C VAL A 289 -16.16 3.41 -9.22
N GLU A 290 -15.76 2.74 -8.15
CA GLU A 290 -15.48 3.31 -6.83
C GLU A 290 -14.39 4.40 -6.89
N ASP A 291 -13.42 4.28 -7.81
CA ASP A 291 -12.35 5.28 -7.99
C ASP A 291 -12.81 6.53 -8.76
N VAL A 292 -13.91 6.40 -9.50
CA VAL A 292 -14.44 7.40 -10.43
C VAL A 292 -15.65 8.10 -9.82
N LEU A 293 -16.30 7.47 -8.84
CA LEU A 293 -17.34 8.11 -8.04
C LEU A 293 -16.71 9.27 -7.25
N GLY A 294 -17.33 10.44 -7.39
CA GLY A 294 -16.70 11.76 -7.20
C GLY A 294 -16.42 12.15 -5.75
N ARG A 295 -16.27 11.19 -4.85
CA ARG A 295 -16.03 11.47 -3.45
C ARG A 295 -14.54 11.53 -3.19
N GLU A 296 -14.07 12.65 -2.66
CA GLU A 296 -12.71 12.77 -2.17
C GLU A 296 -12.54 11.87 -0.94
N PRO A 297 -11.60 10.90 -0.94
CA PRO A 297 -11.26 10.16 0.25
C PRO A 297 -10.75 11.16 1.30
N VAL A 298 -11.45 11.27 2.43
CA VAL A 298 -11.03 12.14 3.52
C VAL A 298 -9.88 11.47 4.25
N ASP A 299 -8.82 12.23 4.53
CA ASP A 299 -7.78 11.81 5.46
C ASP A 299 -8.35 11.94 6.87
N VAL A 300 -8.66 10.79 7.49
CA VAL A 300 -9.31 10.73 8.79
C VAL A 300 -8.24 10.49 9.85
N ASP A 301 -8.04 11.47 10.74
CA ASP A 301 -7.15 11.35 11.90
C ASP A 301 -7.70 10.32 12.90
N LEU A 302 -7.34 9.06 12.67
CA LEU A 302 -7.70 7.93 13.54
C LEU A 302 -6.98 7.99 14.90
N ASP A 303 -5.82 8.66 14.99
CA ASP A 303 -5.04 8.74 16.23
C ASP A 303 -5.80 9.52 17.31
N SER A 304 -6.65 10.47 16.91
CA SER A 304 -7.58 11.16 17.81
C SER A 304 -8.55 10.22 18.56
N ALA A 305 -8.82 9.03 18.02
CA ALA A 305 -9.67 8.01 18.63
C ALA A 305 -8.90 6.99 19.49
N ALA A 306 -7.56 6.97 19.43
CA ALA A 306 -6.73 6.07 20.22
C ALA A 306 -7.02 6.11 21.74
N PRO A 307 -7.26 7.27 22.39
CA PRO A 307 -7.38 7.34 23.86
C PRO A 307 -8.48 6.48 24.48
N TYR A 308 -9.50 6.08 23.70
CA TYR A 308 -10.56 5.21 24.21
C TYR A 308 -10.49 3.76 23.75
N VAL A 309 -9.58 3.43 22.83
CA VAL A 309 -9.42 2.09 22.27
C VAL A 309 -8.13 1.44 22.77
N GLU A 310 -7.08 2.23 22.94
CA GLU A 310 -5.76 1.77 23.36
C GLU A 310 -5.83 1.07 24.73
N GLY A 311 -5.24 -0.13 24.80
CA GLY A 311 -5.22 -0.95 26.01
C GLY A 311 -6.59 -1.51 26.44
N GLN A 312 -7.67 -1.26 25.69
CA GLN A 312 -9.00 -1.79 26.01
C GLN A 312 -9.21 -3.19 25.42
N THR A 313 -10.11 -3.96 26.03
CA THR A 313 -10.77 -5.08 25.33
C THR A 313 -11.93 -4.52 24.53
N VAL A 314 -11.89 -4.68 23.22
CA VAL A 314 -12.90 -4.17 22.28
C VAL A 314 -13.70 -5.33 21.72
N LEU A 315 -15.02 -5.20 21.66
CA LEU A 315 -15.91 -6.18 21.06
C LEU A 315 -16.56 -5.59 19.81
N VAL A 316 -16.49 -6.32 18.69
CA VAL A 316 -17.16 -5.98 17.44
C VAL A 316 -18.17 -7.08 17.11
N THR A 317 -19.46 -6.74 17.04
CA THR A 317 -20.47 -7.68 16.53
C THR A 317 -20.64 -7.52 15.03
N GLY A 318 -20.95 -8.59 14.31
CA GLY A 318 -20.99 -8.56 12.85
C GLY A 318 -19.59 -8.40 12.27
N ALA A 319 -18.58 -8.93 12.97
CA ALA A 319 -17.16 -8.74 12.67
C ALA A 319 -16.74 -9.24 11.29
N GLY A 320 -17.44 -10.22 10.71
CA GLY A 320 -17.22 -10.71 9.35
C GLY A 320 -17.98 -9.91 8.28
N GLY A 321 -18.87 -8.99 8.67
CA GLY A 321 -19.62 -8.13 7.75
C GLY A 321 -18.75 -7.06 7.07
N SER A 322 -19.27 -6.41 6.02
CA SER A 322 -18.49 -5.39 5.27
C SER A 322 -17.97 -4.25 6.16
N ILE A 323 -18.81 -3.73 7.06
CA ILE A 323 -18.40 -2.66 8.00
C ILE A 323 -17.66 -3.24 9.21
N GLY A 324 -18.15 -4.34 9.78
CA GLY A 324 -17.52 -4.94 10.96
C GLY A 324 -16.08 -5.39 10.71
N SER A 325 -15.78 -5.99 9.55
CA SER A 325 -14.42 -6.40 9.20
C SER A 325 -13.49 -5.21 9.06
N GLU A 326 -13.96 -4.12 8.48
CA GLU A 326 -13.17 -2.90 8.36
C GLU A 326 -12.95 -2.19 9.71
N LEU A 327 -13.99 -2.16 10.57
CA LEU A 327 -13.83 -1.72 11.95
C LEU A 327 -12.73 -2.54 12.64
N CYS A 328 -12.75 -3.88 12.49
CA CYS A 328 -11.74 -4.74 13.09
C CYS A 328 -10.33 -4.37 12.59
N ARG A 329 -10.14 -4.22 11.27
CA ARG A 329 -8.85 -3.82 10.69
C ARG A 329 -8.34 -2.49 11.26
N GLN A 330 -9.19 -1.47 11.33
CA GLN A 330 -8.78 -0.15 11.80
C GLN A 330 -8.54 -0.12 13.31
N LEU A 331 -9.38 -0.80 14.10
CA LEU A 331 -9.23 -0.88 15.54
C LEU A 331 -7.90 -1.53 15.94
N THR A 332 -7.40 -2.53 15.20
CA THR A 332 -6.07 -3.13 15.50
C THR A 332 -4.92 -2.12 15.47
N ARG A 333 -5.04 -1.03 14.69
CA ARG A 333 -4.02 0.03 14.59
C ARG A 333 -4.00 0.95 15.81
N LEU A 334 -5.11 1.01 16.56
CA LEU A 334 -5.27 1.85 17.75
C LEU A 334 -4.79 1.16 19.04
N GLY A 335 -4.10 0.02 18.92
CA GLY A 335 -3.49 -0.68 20.06
C GLY A 335 -4.45 -1.25 21.12
N PRO A 336 -5.59 -1.87 20.78
CA PRO A 336 -6.43 -2.53 21.78
C PRO A 336 -5.68 -3.72 22.39
N GLN A 337 -5.91 -3.98 23.68
CA GLN A 337 -5.35 -5.15 24.37
C GLN A 337 -5.87 -6.46 23.77
N ARG A 338 -7.13 -6.46 23.34
CA ARG A 338 -7.81 -7.62 22.75
C ARG A 338 -8.95 -7.17 21.85
N LEU A 339 -9.20 -7.90 20.77
CA LEU A 339 -10.33 -7.67 19.88
C LEU A 339 -11.22 -8.92 19.81
N ILE A 340 -12.43 -8.83 20.36
CA ILE A 340 -13.42 -9.91 20.33
C ILE A 340 -14.27 -9.76 19.06
N LEU A 341 -14.18 -10.76 18.18
CA LEU A 341 -14.87 -10.81 16.89
C LEU A 341 -16.13 -11.67 17.05
N VAL A 342 -17.30 -11.05 17.19
CA VAL A 342 -18.57 -11.79 17.32
C VAL A 342 -19.28 -11.79 15.98
N ASP A 343 -19.58 -12.97 15.44
CA ASP A 343 -20.39 -13.10 14.23
C ASP A 343 -21.17 -14.42 14.22
N LEU A 344 -22.26 -14.47 13.45
CA LEU A 344 -23.03 -15.69 13.19
C LEU A 344 -22.50 -16.44 11.96
N GLY A 345 -21.91 -15.71 11.01
CA GLY A 345 -21.37 -16.26 9.77
C GLY A 345 -19.99 -16.88 9.99
N GLU A 346 -19.94 -18.20 10.19
CA GLU A 346 -18.70 -18.98 10.40
C GLU A 346 -17.60 -18.63 9.39
N GLY A 347 -17.89 -18.71 8.08
CA GLY A 347 -16.89 -18.44 7.05
C GLY A 347 -16.38 -17.00 7.06
N ALA A 348 -17.26 -16.02 7.29
CA ALA A 348 -16.85 -14.61 7.35
C ALA A 348 -16.01 -14.32 8.59
N LEU A 349 -16.34 -14.95 9.72
CA LEU A 349 -15.60 -14.87 10.97
C LEU A 349 -14.20 -15.49 10.85
N PHE A 350 -14.10 -16.65 10.20
CA PHE A 350 -12.82 -17.30 9.92
C PHE A 350 -11.91 -16.42 9.05
N GLU A 351 -12.44 -15.85 7.97
CA GLU A 351 -11.62 -15.02 7.06
C GLU A 351 -11.09 -13.76 7.75
N ILE A 352 -11.92 -13.05 8.53
CA ILE A 352 -11.44 -11.85 9.23
C ILE A 352 -10.44 -12.20 10.32
N GLU A 353 -10.63 -13.27 11.08
CA GLU A 353 -9.67 -13.68 12.10
C GLU A 353 -8.33 -14.07 11.49
N ARG A 354 -8.34 -14.87 10.43
CA ARG A 354 -7.14 -15.25 9.69
C ARG A 354 -6.42 -14.01 9.14
N GLU A 355 -7.15 -13.06 8.54
CA GLU A 355 -6.57 -11.81 8.05
C GLU A 355 -5.84 -11.05 9.19
N LEU A 356 -6.49 -10.88 10.34
CA LEU A 356 -5.90 -10.14 11.45
C LEU A 356 -4.69 -10.85 12.05
N VAL A 357 -4.74 -12.18 12.22
CA VAL A 357 -3.68 -12.96 12.88
C VAL A 357 -2.52 -13.25 11.92
N ASP A 358 -2.80 -13.84 10.76
CA ASP A 358 -1.76 -14.36 9.86
C ASP A 358 -1.18 -13.28 8.95
N GLU A 359 -2.02 -12.36 8.46
CA GLU A 359 -1.60 -11.36 7.47
C GLU A 359 -1.17 -10.05 8.14
N ARG A 360 -1.81 -9.67 9.26
CA ARG A 360 -1.53 -8.42 9.99
C ARG A 360 -0.79 -8.60 11.32
N GLY A 361 -0.58 -9.82 11.78
CA GLY A 361 0.20 -10.12 12.99
C GLY A 361 -0.49 -9.73 14.31
N PHE A 362 -1.79 -9.45 14.31
CA PHE A 362 -2.55 -9.12 15.52
C PHE A 362 -3.07 -10.40 16.19
N SER A 363 -2.22 -11.05 16.99
CA SER A 363 -2.54 -12.34 17.63
C SER A 363 -3.54 -12.25 18.79
N ALA A 364 -4.00 -11.05 19.16
CA ALA A 364 -4.96 -10.84 20.25
C ALA A 364 -6.43 -10.77 19.75
N ALA A 365 -6.68 -11.18 18.50
CA ALA A 365 -8.03 -11.40 17.99
C ALA A 365 -8.63 -12.67 18.62
N VAL A 366 -9.91 -12.60 19.00
CA VAL A 366 -10.65 -13.75 19.57
C VAL A 366 -11.94 -13.95 18.79
N PRO A 367 -12.03 -14.99 17.95
CA PRO A 367 -13.25 -15.29 17.22
C PRO A 367 -14.31 -15.93 18.12
N VAL A 368 -15.54 -15.42 18.06
CA VAL A 368 -16.69 -15.92 18.80
C VAL A 368 -17.85 -16.12 17.84
N LEU A 369 -18.08 -17.38 17.45
CA LEU A 369 -19.26 -17.76 16.68
C LEU A 369 -20.50 -17.71 17.58
N ALA A 370 -21.36 -16.72 17.39
CA ALA A 370 -22.56 -16.53 18.19
C ALA A 370 -23.62 -15.68 17.50
N ASP A 371 -24.89 -16.03 17.77
CA ASP A 371 -26.02 -15.13 17.57
C ASP A 371 -26.04 -14.08 18.70
N VAL A 372 -25.94 -12.81 18.32
CA VAL A 372 -26.02 -11.66 19.26
C VAL A 372 -27.38 -11.51 19.91
N GLY A 373 -28.44 -12.08 19.32
CA GLY A 373 -29.76 -12.17 19.90
C GLY A 373 -29.89 -13.22 21.01
N ASN A 374 -28.85 -14.03 21.28
CA ASN A 374 -28.84 -14.99 22.37
C ASN A 374 -28.32 -14.33 23.67
N PRO A 375 -29.19 -13.99 24.64
CA PRO A 375 -28.78 -13.27 25.85
C PRO A 375 -27.85 -14.08 26.75
N THR A 376 -28.03 -15.40 26.81
CA THR A 376 -27.17 -16.26 27.62
C THR A 376 -25.76 -16.28 27.05
N LYS A 377 -25.64 -16.40 25.72
CA LYS A 377 -24.34 -16.41 25.05
C LYS A 377 -23.65 -15.05 25.15
N MET A 378 -24.38 -13.95 24.97
CA MET A 378 -23.79 -12.61 25.11
C MET A 378 -23.33 -12.34 26.54
N ARG A 379 -24.12 -12.70 27.55
CA ARG A 379 -23.68 -12.61 28.95
C ARG A 379 -22.37 -13.37 29.17
N GLN A 380 -22.27 -14.63 28.73
CA GLN A 380 -21.02 -15.41 28.86
C GLN A 380 -19.81 -14.76 28.19
N VAL A 381 -20.01 -14.10 27.05
CA VAL A 381 -18.94 -13.38 26.32
C VAL A 381 -18.50 -12.15 27.11
N PHE A 382 -19.45 -11.35 27.61
CA PHE A 382 -19.16 -10.17 28.42
C PHE A 382 -18.54 -10.55 29.77
N GLU A 383 -19.05 -11.56 30.46
CA GLU A 383 -18.47 -12.11 31.71
C GLU A 383 -17.01 -12.53 31.51
N ARG A 384 -16.73 -13.27 30.43
CA ARG A 384 -15.40 -13.83 30.17
C ARG A 384 -14.36 -12.79 29.74
N TYR A 385 -14.75 -11.86 28.86
CA TYR A 385 -13.81 -10.96 28.20
C TYR A 385 -13.86 -9.53 28.72
N GLN A 386 -14.92 -9.13 29.44
CA GLN A 386 -15.09 -7.81 30.04
C GLN A 386 -14.78 -6.67 29.05
N PRO A 387 -15.49 -6.58 27.90
CA PRO A 387 -15.19 -5.58 26.90
C PRO A 387 -15.49 -4.17 27.43
N GLY A 388 -14.50 -3.28 27.36
CA GLY A 388 -14.65 -1.86 27.72
C GLY A 388 -15.28 -1.03 26.62
N VAL A 389 -15.20 -1.48 25.36
CA VAL A 389 -15.75 -0.79 24.18
C VAL A 389 -16.49 -1.79 23.30
N VAL A 390 -17.69 -1.44 22.87
CA VAL A 390 -18.53 -2.27 21.99
C VAL A 390 -18.86 -1.51 20.71
N PHE A 391 -18.54 -2.11 19.55
CA PHE A 391 -19.02 -1.69 18.25
C PHE A 391 -20.08 -2.67 17.74
N HIS A 392 -21.33 -2.22 17.65
CA HIS A 392 -22.44 -3.03 17.22
C HIS A 392 -22.75 -2.83 15.72
N ALA A 393 -22.19 -3.70 14.87
CA ALA A 393 -22.40 -3.71 13.43
C ALA A 393 -23.20 -4.92 12.90
N ALA A 394 -23.70 -5.80 13.78
CA ALA A 394 -24.54 -6.94 13.40
C ALA A 394 -25.97 -6.49 13.08
N ALA A 395 -26.41 -6.68 11.83
CA ALA A 395 -27.80 -6.43 11.43
C ALA A 395 -28.11 -7.12 10.09
N TYR A 396 -29.39 -7.37 9.84
CA TYR A 396 -29.90 -7.61 8.49
C TYR A 396 -30.22 -6.30 7.79
N LYS A 397 -29.73 -6.16 6.55
CA LYS A 397 -29.80 -4.90 5.79
C LYS A 397 -30.58 -4.97 4.47
N HIS A 398 -30.92 -6.17 3.99
CA HIS A 398 -31.54 -6.33 2.67
C HIS A 398 -33.04 -6.03 2.73
N VAL A 399 -33.43 -4.82 2.32
CA VAL A 399 -34.83 -4.35 2.36
C VAL A 399 -35.82 -5.39 1.84
N PRO A 400 -35.71 -5.94 0.60
CA PRO A 400 -36.73 -6.86 0.10
C PRO A 400 -36.82 -8.15 0.91
N LEU A 401 -35.69 -8.63 1.43
CA LEU A 401 -35.64 -9.84 2.24
C LEU A 401 -36.30 -9.60 3.61
N MET A 402 -36.14 -8.41 4.18
CA MET A 402 -36.72 -8.02 5.47
C MET A 402 -38.21 -7.67 5.36
N GLU A 403 -38.66 -7.12 4.23
CA GLU A 403 -40.10 -6.98 3.95
C GLU A 403 -40.78 -8.36 3.87
N ALA A 404 -40.10 -9.36 3.28
CA ALA A 404 -40.61 -10.73 3.25
C ALA A 404 -40.48 -11.47 4.59
N ASN A 405 -39.60 -11.03 5.48
CA ASN A 405 -39.32 -11.67 6.78
C ASN A 405 -39.32 -10.62 7.92
N PRO A 406 -40.47 -9.97 8.18
CA PRO A 406 -40.52 -8.80 9.05
C PRO A 406 -40.16 -9.12 10.51
N LEU A 407 -40.59 -10.29 11.01
CA LEU A 407 -40.28 -10.73 12.36
C LEU A 407 -38.77 -10.95 12.57
N GLU A 408 -38.09 -11.47 11.56
CA GLU A 408 -36.63 -11.67 11.61
C GLU A 408 -35.88 -10.33 11.57
N SER A 409 -36.40 -9.34 10.83
CA SER A 409 -35.85 -7.98 10.85
C SER A 409 -35.92 -7.38 12.26
N VAL A 410 -37.06 -7.48 12.94
CA VAL A 410 -37.23 -6.95 14.30
C VAL A 410 -36.39 -7.75 15.31
N ARG A 411 -36.41 -9.08 15.21
CA ARG A 411 -35.66 -9.96 16.11
C ARG A 411 -34.15 -9.74 16.02
N ASN A 412 -33.60 -9.78 14.80
CA ASN A 412 -32.16 -9.71 14.58
C ASN A 412 -31.59 -8.29 14.68
N ASN A 413 -32.39 -7.26 14.39
CA ASN A 413 -31.92 -5.87 14.50
C ASN A 413 -32.27 -5.32 15.89
N ALA A 414 -33.55 -5.09 16.17
CA ALA A 414 -33.98 -4.35 17.37
C ALA A 414 -33.77 -5.15 18.66
N LEU A 415 -34.32 -6.38 18.74
CA LEU A 415 -34.22 -7.18 19.97
C LEU A 415 -32.78 -7.60 20.26
N ALA A 416 -32.01 -7.98 19.23
CA ALA A 416 -30.61 -8.30 19.40
C ALA A 416 -29.77 -7.07 19.82
N THR A 417 -30.04 -5.88 19.28
CA THR A 417 -29.39 -4.63 19.75
C THR A 417 -29.63 -4.45 21.24
N LYS A 418 -30.87 -4.62 21.70
CA LYS A 418 -31.20 -4.56 23.13
C LYS A 418 -30.43 -5.59 23.95
N VAL A 419 -30.31 -6.83 23.49
CA VAL A 419 -29.55 -7.88 24.18
C VAL A 419 -28.08 -7.49 24.39
N VAL A 420 -27.43 -6.95 23.35
CA VAL A 420 -26.02 -6.53 23.45
C VAL A 420 -25.88 -5.28 24.33
N ALA A 421 -26.82 -4.33 24.22
CA ALA A 421 -26.85 -3.13 25.08
C ALA A 421 -27.06 -3.49 26.56
N ASP A 422 -27.97 -4.41 26.88
CA ASP A 422 -28.17 -4.94 28.23
C ASP A 422 -26.88 -5.55 28.77
N ALA A 423 -26.23 -6.41 27.99
CA ALA A 423 -24.97 -7.05 28.39
C ALA A 423 -23.85 -6.02 28.62
N ALA A 424 -23.78 -4.97 27.80
CA ALA A 424 -22.81 -3.89 27.95
C ALA A 424 -23.01 -3.09 29.24
N VAL A 425 -24.25 -2.77 29.59
CA VAL A 425 -24.58 -2.08 30.84
C VAL A 425 -24.33 -2.99 32.05
N GLU A 426 -24.80 -4.24 32.00
CA GLU A 426 -24.66 -5.23 33.09
C GLU A 426 -23.19 -5.46 33.49
N HIS A 427 -22.26 -5.34 32.53
CA HIS A 427 -20.83 -5.58 32.74
C HIS A 427 -19.99 -4.29 32.72
N GLY A 428 -20.62 -3.11 32.76
CA GLY A 428 -19.93 -1.84 32.89
C GLY A 428 -19.02 -1.48 31.71
N ALA A 429 -19.39 -1.84 30.48
CA ALA A 429 -18.69 -1.37 29.29
C ALA A 429 -18.69 0.17 29.28
N ALA A 430 -17.55 0.80 29.01
CA ALA A 430 -17.43 2.25 29.02
C ALA A 430 -18.14 2.89 27.84
N ARG A 431 -18.18 2.24 26.68
CA ARG A 431 -18.77 2.77 25.43
C ARG A 431 -19.50 1.71 24.61
N PHE A 432 -20.61 2.12 24.01
CA PHE A 432 -21.37 1.36 23.04
C PHE A 432 -21.66 2.22 21.80
N VAL A 433 -21.17 1.76 20.64
CA VAL A 433 -21.30 2.45 19.35
C VAL A 433 -22.13 1.60 18.39
N LEU A 434 -23.34 2.06 18.07
CA LEU A 434 -24.23 1.43 17.10
C LEU A 434 -23.96 1.92 15.68
N VAL A 435 -23.77 0.98 14.75
CA VAL A 435 -23.82 1.27 13.31
C VAL A 435 -25.28 1.35 12.87
N SER A 436 -25.70 2.52 12.40
CA SER A 436 -27.04 2.77 11.87
C SER A 436 -27.01 3.13 10.38
N THR A 437 -28.15 3.57 9.84
CA THR A 437 -28.35 3.80 8.39
C THR A 437 -29.33 4.96 8.19
N ASP A 438 -29.15 5.69 7.08
CA ASP A 438 -30.12 6.65 6.54
C ASP A 438 -31.58 6.12 6.48
N LYS A 439 -31.77 4.82 6.26
CA LYS A 439 -33.09 4.18 6.20
C LYS A 439 -33.84 4.15 7.53
N ALA A 440 -33.16 4.45 8.65
CA ALA A 440 -33.80 4.66 9.95
C ALA A 440 -34.53 6.01 10.02
N VAL A 441 -34.20 6.96 9.15
CA VAL A 441 -34.85 8.27 9.05
C VAL A 441 -36.16 8.14 8.28
N ASN A 442 -37.27 8.64 8.84
CA ASN A 442 -38.62 8.56 8.24
C ASN A 442 -38.89 7.18 7.61
N PRO A 443 -38.79 6.09 8.39
CA PRO A 443 -38.60 4.75 7.84
C PRO A 443 -39.88 4.23 7.17
N LYS A 444 -39.81 3.92 5.86
CA LYS A 444 -40.91 3.34 5.07
C LYS A 444 -40.88 1.82 4.95
N THR A 445 -39.83 1.18 5.47
CA THR A 445 -39.57 -0.26 5.37
C THR A 445 -39.46 -0.87 6.76
N VAL A 446 -39.77 -2.15 6.89
CA VAL A 446 -39.56 -2.91 8.14
C VAL A 446 -38.10 -2.93 8.53
N MET A 447 -37.19 -3.02 7.55
CA MET A 447 -35.75 -2.93 7.81
C MET A 447 -35.38 -1.57 8.42
N GLY A 448 -35.82 -0.47 7.80
CA GLY A 448 -35.61 0.88 8.31
C GLY A 448 -36.22 1.09 9.69
N GLN A 449 -37.46 0.65 9.90
CA GLN A 449 -38.15 0.76 11.19
C GLN A 449 -37.43 -0.02 12.29
N SER A 450 -36.96 -1.24 11.98
CA SER A 450 -36.18 -2.04 12.94
C SER A 450 -34.87 -1.35 13.33
N LYS A 451 -34.23 -0.62 12.42
CA LYS A 451 -33.02 0.18 12.71
C LYS A 451 -33.33 1.47 13.46
N ALA A 452 -34.45 2.13 13.19
CA ALA A 452 -34.91 3.25 14.00
C ALA A 452 -35.14 2.83 15.47
N ILE A 453 -35.74 1.67 15.70
CA ILE A 453 -35.89 1.12 17.06
C ILE A 453 -34.51 0.86 17.71
N CYS A 454 -33.50 0.44 16.95
CA CYS A 454 -32.14 0.30 17.48
C CYS A 454 -31.58 1.64 17.99
N GLU A 455 -31.87 2.73 17.29
CA GLU A 455 -31.48 4.09 17.72
C GLU A 455 -32.22 4.50 18.98
N TRP A 456 -33.54 4.26 19.06
CA TRP A 456 -34.31 4.53 20.27
C TRP A 456 -33.82 3.74 21.48
N VAL A 457 -33.33 2.51 21.28
CA VAL A 457 -32.66 1.76 22.34
C VAL A 457 -31.43 2.54 22.83
N VAL A 458 -30.53 2.92 21.94
CA VAL A 458 -29.31 3.69 22.27
C VAL A 458 -29.65 5.02 22.97
N GLU A 459 -30.63 5.77 22.47
CA GLU A 459 -31.10 7.02 23.06
C GLU A 459 -31.69 6.79 24.46
N ALA A 460 -32.54 5.78 24.63
CA ALA A 460 -33.16 5.46 25.91
C ALA A 460 -32.14 5.04 26.98
N TYR A 461 -31.10 4.27 26.62
CA TYR A 461 -30.01 3.96 27.54
C TYR A 461 -29.13 5.18 27.83
N GLY A 462 -28.85 6.01 26.82
CA GLY A 462 -28.03 7.21 26.98
C GLY A 462 -28.69 8.33 27.79
N ALA A 463 -30.02 8.36 27.87
CA ALA A 463 -30.78 9.31 28.68
C ALA A 463 -30.87 8.93 30.17
N ARG A 464 -30.38 7.74 30.55
CA ARG A 464 -30.43 7.26 31.95
C ARG A 464 -29.21 7.68 32.74
N GLU A 465 -29.42 8.48 33.77
CA GLU A 465 -28.35 8.96 34.67
C GLU A 465 -27.74 7.83 35.53
N ASP A 466 -28.46 6.73 35.74
CA ASP A 466 -27.98 5.59 36.53
C ASP A 466 -27.05 4.64 35.76
N ILE A 467 -26.78 4.94 34.48
CA ILE A 467 -25.96 4.13 33.59
C ILE A 467 -24.67 4.89 33.25
N SER A 468 -23.52 4.25 33.44
CA SER A 468 -22.21 4.82 33.13
C SER A 468 -21.75 4.56 31.69
N THR A 469 -22.32 3.55 31.03
CA THR A 469 -22.02 3.22 29.63
C THR A 469 -22.45 4.35 28.71
N ARG A 470 -21.49 4.86 27.93
CA ARG A 470 -21.72 5.93 26.96
C ARG A 470 -22.26 5.38 25.65
N PHE A 471 -23.50 5.73 25.32
CA PHE A 471 -24.22 5.24 24.14
C PHE A 471 -24.13 6.23 22.97
N VAL A 472 -23.88 5.71 21.77
CA VAL A 472 -23.78 6.48 20.52
C VAL A 472 -24.36 5.67 19.36
N ALA A 473 -25.07 6.32 18.44
CA ALA A 473 -25.44 5.75 17.15
C ALA A 473 -24.87 6.59 16.00
N VAL A 474 -24.50 5.94 14.89
CA VAL A 474 -23.92 6.62 13.72
C VAL A 474 -24.68 6.25 12.45
N ARG A 475 -25.37 7.22 11.87
CA ARG A 475 -26.10 7.14 10.59
C ARG A 475 -25.20 7.51 9.43
N PHE A 476 -25.27 6.70 8.38
CA PHE A 476 -24.70 7.00 7.07
C PHE A 476 -25.47 6.26 5.97
N GLY A 477 -25.21 6.65 4.72
CA GLY A 477 -25.88 6.08 3.55
C GLY A 477 -25.26 4.78 3.06
N ASN A 478 -25.34 4.56 1.75
CA ASN A 478 -24.81 3.35 1.15
C ASN A 478 -23.27 3.36 1.16
N VAL A 479 -22.71 2.15 1.20
CA VAL A 479 -21.27 1.94 1.21
C VAL A 479 -20.85 1.20 -0.04
N LEU A 480 -19.88 1.75 -0.75
CA LEU A 480 -19.36 1.24 -2.01
C LEU A 480 -18.81 -0.17 -1.85
N GLY A 481 -19.11 -1.04 -2.82
CA GLY A 481 -18.61 -2.42 -2.84
C GLY A 481 -19.15 -3.34 -1.73
N SER A 482 -20.05 -2.86 -0.84
CA SER A 482 -20.55 -3.68 0.26
C SER A 482 -21.33 -4.91 -0.24
N SER A 483 -21.32 -5.97 0.57
CA SER A 483 -21.88 -7.28 0.18
C SER A 483 -23.35 -7.16 -0.23
N GLY A 484 -23.70 -7.74 -1.39
CA GLY A 484 -25.05 -7.72 -1.94
C GLY A 484 -25.58 -6.35 -2.36
N SER A 485 -24.72 -5.33 -2.50
CA SER A 485 -25.12 -4.00 -2.97
C SER A 485 -25.29 -3.93 -4.50
N VAL A 486 -25.72 -2.76 -4.99
CA VAL A 486 -26.04 -2.52 -6.41
C VAL A 486 -24.82 -2.70 -7.33
N ILE A 487 -23.62 -2.30 -6.88
CA ILE A 487 -22.40 -2.37 -7.70
C ILE A 487 -22.03 -3.82 -8.05
N PRO A 488 -21.92 -4.77 -7.09
CA PRO A 488 -21.73 -6.19 -7.43
C PRO A 488 -22.82 -6.77 -8.34
N ILE A 489 -24.07 -6.32 -8.22
CA ILE A 489 -25.17 -6.77 -9.09
C ILE A 489 -24.95 -6.29 -10.52
N PHE A 490 -24.68 -4.99 -10.71
CA PHE A 490 -24.41 -4.41 -12.03
C PHE A 490 -23.18 -5.03 -12.67
N ARG A 491 -22.10 -5.23 -11.91
CA ARG A 491 -20.89 -5.91 -12.40
C ARG A 491 -21.21 -7.28 -12.99
N ARG A 492 -21.95 -8.12 -12.25
CA ARG A 492 -22.39 -9.44 -12.74
C ARG A 492 -23.31 -9.37 -13.96
N GLN A 493 -24.21 -8.38 -14.01
CA GLN A 493 -25.09 -8.18 -15.16
C GLN A 493 -24.28 -7.80 -16.41
N ILE A 494 -23.32 -6.89 -16.25
CA ILE A 494 -22.43 -6.43 -17.33
C ILE A 494 -21.53 -7.56 -17.86
N GLU A 495 -20.96 -8.37 -16.95
CA GLU A 495 -20.17 -9.56 -17.28
C GLU A 495 -20.99 -10.58 -18.08
N LYS A 496 -22.29 -10.71 -17.77
CA LYS A 496 -23.23 -11.59 -18.50
C LYS A 496 -23.74 -11.01 -19.82
N GLY A 497 -23.42 -9.77 -20.16
CA GLY A 497 -23.88 -9.11 -21.38
C GLY A 497 -25.13 -8.23 -21.23
N GLY A 498 -25.63 -8.04 -20.00
CA GLY A 498 -26.78 -7.18 -19.71
C GLY A 498 -28.14 -7.86 -19.92
N PRO A 499 -29.24 -7.08 -19.89
CA PRO A 499 -29.28 -5.67 -19.52
C PRO A 499 -28.98 -5.43 -18.03
N VAL A 500 -28.61 -4.20 -17.68
CA VAL A 500 -28.47 -3.76 -16.28
C VAL A 500 -29.84 -3.33 -15.77
N THR A 501 -30.26 -3.83 -14.61
CA THR A 501 -31.60 -3.54 -14.07
C THR A 501 -31.54 -2.37 -13.09
N VAL A 502 -32.11 -1.22 -13.44
CA VAL A 502 -32.24 -0.06 -12.56
C VAL A 502 -33.68 0.00 -12.03
N THR A 503 -33.86 0.26 -10.75
CA THR A 503 -35.20 0.29 -10.13
C THR A 503 -36.04 1.47 -10.64
N HIS A 504 -35.47 2.67 -10.70
CA HIS A 504 -36.19 3.86 -11.16
C HIS A 504 -35.21 4.90 -11.75
N PRO A 505 -35.58 5.63 -12.83
CA PRO A 505 -34.70 6.60 -13.49
C PRO A 505 -34.24 7.73 -12.55
N GLU A 506 -35.14 8.20 -11.69
CA GLU A 506 -34.83 9.27 -10.72
C GLU A 506 -34.26 8.77 -9.39
N MET A 507 -34.00 7.48 -9.20
CA MET A 507 -33.49 6.99 -7.90
C MET A 507 -32.08 7.52 -7.61
N THR A 508 -31.87 8.10 -6.43
CA THR A 508 -30.55 8.54 -5.96
C THR A 508 -30.14 7.85 -4.67
N ARG A 509 -28.83 7.67 -4.45
CA ARG A 509 -28.28 7.20 -3.17
C ARG A 509 -27.02 7.95 -2.80
N PHE A 510 -26.84 8.13 -1.50
CA PHE A 510 -25.59 8.60 -0.92
C PHE A 510 -24.56 7.47 -0.88
N PHE A 511 -23.29 7.77 -1.19
CA PHE A 511 -22.21 6.78 -1.19
C PHE A 511 -20.99 7.25 -0.41
N MET A 512 -20.34 6.29 0.24
CA MET A 512 -19.10 6.43 1.00
C MET A 512 -18.28 5.15 0.85
N THR A 513 -16.96 5.21 1.04
CA THR A 513 -16.13 3.99 1.04
C THR A 513 -16.24 3.23 2.36
N ILE A 514 -16.01 1.91 2.36
CA ILE A 514 -16.01 1.11 3.61
C ILE A 514 -14.99 1.67 4.63
N PRO A 515 -13.73 1.98 4.24
CA PRO A 515 -12.73 2.47 5.19
C PRO A 515 -13.08 3.85 5.78
N GLU A 516 -13.62 4.75 4.96
CA GLU A 516 -14.08 6.06 5.43
C GLU A 516 -15.24 5.93 6.43
N ALA A 517 -16.22 5.07 6.15
CA ALA A 517 -17.35 4.82 7.05
C ALA A 517 -16.86 4.29 8.40
N ALA A 518 -16.00 3.27 8.39
CA ALA A 518 -15.44 2.70 9.62
C ALA A 518 -14.64 3.74 10.43
N SER A 519 -13.83 4.57 9.75
CA SER A 519 -13.00 5.58 10.43
C SER A 519 -13.87 6.63 11.13
N LEU A 520 -14.90 7.13 10.43
CA LEU A 520 -15.82 8.12 10.99
C LEU A 520 -16.72 7.53 12.10
N VAL A 521 -17.08 6.25 12.02
CA VAL A 521 -17.78 5.54 13.10
C VAL A 521 -16.91 5.47 14.36
N ILE A 522 -15.63 5.13 14.20
CA ILE A 522 -14.65 5.11 15.30
C ILE A 522 -14.50 6.51 15.92
N GLN A 523 -14.40 7.57 15.11
CA GLN A 523 -14.32 8.93 15.64
C GLN A 523 -15.61 9.39 16.34
N ALA A 524 -16.79 9.07 15.79
CA ALA A 524 -18.06 9.41 16.43
C ALA A 524 -18.19 8.78 17.83
N GLY A 525 -17.65 7.55 18.01
CA GLY A 525 -17.55 6.90 19.31
C GLY A 525 -16.66 7.65 20.32
N ALA A 526 -15.67 8.42 19.87
CA ALA A 526 -14.83 9.26 20.73
C ALA A 526 -15.57 10.51 21.23
N ILE A 527 -16.41 11.11 20.38
CA ILE A 527 -17.06 12.40 20.61
C ILE A 527 -18.34 12.26 21.44
N GLY A 528 -19.09 11.17 21.25
CA GLY A 528 -20.43 11.00 21.83
C GLY A 528 -20.48 10.43 23.26
N GLY A 529 -21.70 10.16 23.72
CA GLY A 529 -21.90 9.36 24.94
C GLY A 529 -23.22 9.51 25.69
N GLU A 530 -24.06 10.47 25.33
CA GLU A 530 -25.35 10.73 26.00
C GLU A 530 -26.53 10.23 25.14
N GLY A 531 -26.38 9.07 24.50
CA GLY A 531 -27.39 8.54 23.58
C GLY A 531 -27.45 9.29 22.24
N HIS A 532 -26.46 10.13 21.95
CA HIS A 532 -26.44 10.94 20.74
C HIS A 532 -26.45 10.10 19.46
N VAL A 533 -27.26 10.54 18.49
CA VAL A 533 -27.22 10.06 17.11
C VAL A 533 -26.36 11.01 16.30
N PHE A 534 -25.37 10.48 15.58
CA PHE A 534 -24.55 11.24 14.64
C PHE A 534 -24.92 10.88 13.21
N VAL A 535 -24.78 11.85 12.31
CA VAL A 535 -24.87 11.66 10.87
C VAL A 535 -23.54 12.03 10.23
N LEU A 536 -23.06 11.15 9.36
CA LEU A 536 -21.87 11.41 8.56
C LEU A 536 -22.22 12.31 7.37
N ASP A 537 -21.33 13.25 7.05
CA ASP A 537 -21.44 14.00 5.80
C ASP A 537 -21.25 13.06 4.61
N MET A 538 -22.31 12.88 3.82
CA MET A 538 -22.31 11.95 2.70
C MET A 538 -21.94 12.57 1.35
N GLY A 539 -21.69 13.87 1.29
CA GLY A 539 -21.57 14.60 0.03
C GLY A 539 -22.85 14.55 -0.81
N GLU A 540 -22.72 14.76 -2.12
CA GLU A 540 -23.86 14.79 -3.03
C GLU A 540 -24.41 13.39 -3.34
N PRO A 541 -25.75 13.23 -3.42
CA PRO A 541 -26.36 11.96 -3.80
C PRO A 541 -26.13 11.66 -5.29
N VAL A 542 -25.91 10.38 -5.61
CA VAL A 542 -25.62 9.90 -6.98
C VAL A 542 -26.86 9.24 -7.57
N LYS A 543 -27.22 9.57 -8.81
CA LYS A 543 -28.28 8.88 -9.55
C LYS A 543 -27.84 7.44 -9.89
N ILE A 544 -28.70 6.47 -9.60
CA ILE A 544 -28.39 5.04 -9.84
C ILE A 544 -28.28 4.73 -11.33
N VAL A 545 -29.03 5.44 -12.18
CA VAL A 545 -28.90 5.32 -13.64
C VAL A 545 -27.52 5.80 -14.13
N GLU A 546 -27.03 6.93 -13.62
CA GLU A 546 -25.69 7.45 -13.97
C GLU A 546 -24.59 6.49 -13.50
N LEU A 547 -24.76 5.90 -12.30
CA LEU A 547 -23.87 4.84 -11.81
C LEU A 547 -23.85 3.64 -12.77
N ALA A 548 -25.02 3.16 -13.20
CA ALA A 548 -25.12 2.06 -14.17
C ALA A 548 -24.39 2.39 -15.48
N GLU A 549 -24.65 3.56 -16.05
CA GLU A 549 -23.98 4.03 -17.27
C GLU A 549 -22.46 4.14 -17.10
N GLN A 550 -22.00 4.66 -15.96
CA GLN A 550 -20.57 4.73 -15.63
C GLN A 550 -19.95 3.33 -15.55
N MET A 551 -20.62 2.37 -14.93
CA MET A 551 -20.14 0.99 -14.85
C MET A 551 -20.09 0.31 -16.22
N ILE A 552 -21.12 0.50 -17.06
CA ILE A 552 -21.14 -0.01 -18.43
C ILE A 552 -19.98 0.58 -19.21
N ARG A 553 -19.80 1.90 -19.17
CA ARG A 553 -18.65 2.58 -19.78
C ARG A 553 -17.36 1.95 -19.29
N LEU A 554 -17.11 1.89 -17.98
CA LEU A 554 -15.88 1.36 -17.38
C LEU A 554 -15.59 -0.12 -17.69
N SER A 555 -16.59 -0.90 -18.14
CA SER A 555 -16.37 -2.27 -18.63
C SER A 555 -15.77 -2.37 -20.04
N GLY A 556 -15.63 -1.23 -20.74
CA GLY A 556 -15.10 -1.19 -22.11
C GLY A 556 -16.17 -1.40 -23.20
N LYS A 557 -17.45 -1.45 -22.80
CA LYS A 557 -18.60 -1.57 -23.71
C LYS A 557 -19.23 -0.20 -23.94
N HIS A 558 -19.71 0.06 -25.16
CA HIS A 558 -20.37 1.33 -25.49
C HIS A 558 -21.84 1.37 -25.04
N ALA A 559 -22.38 2.58 -24.88
CA ALA A 559 -23.81 2.80 -24.68
C ALA A 559 -24.58 2.24 -25.89
N GLY A 560 -25.42 1.23 -25.67
CA GLY A 560 -26.14 0.50 -26.72
C GLY A 560 -25.76 -0.99 -26.82
N GLU A 561 -24.56 -1.40 -26.38
CA GLU A 561 -24.19 -2.82 -26.30
C GLU A 561 -24.83 -3.52 -25.08
N ILE A 562 -25.03 -2.76 -24.01
CA ILE A 562 -25.73 -3.18 -22.80
C ILE A 562 -26.86 -2.20 -22.54
N GLY A 563 -28.09 -2.69 -22.59
CA GLY A 563 -29.29 -1.92 -22.24
C GLY A 563 -29.41 -1.69 -20.73
N ILE A 564 -30.19 -0.66 -20.36
CA ILE A 564 -30.65 -0.42 -18.99
C ILE A 564 -32.16 -0.63 -18.96
N ASP A 565 -32.61 -1.59 -18.15
CA ASP A 565 -34.02 -1.89 -17.96
C ASP A 565 -34.52 -1.31 -16.65
N PHE A 566 -35.61 -0.53 -16.72
CA PHE A 566 -36.27 0.01 -15.54
C PHE A 566 -37.27 -1.00 -14.99
N VAL A 567 -36.97 -1.59 -13.83
CA VAL A 567 -37.74 -2.70 -13.24
C VAL A 567 -38.80 -2.25 -12.22
N GLY A 568 -38.89 -0.95 -11.95
CA GLY A 568 -39.78 -0.38 -10.95
C GLY A 568 -39.18 -0.38 -9.54
N ALA A 569 -39.63 0.56 -8.71
CA ALA A 569 -39.28 0.61 -7.30
C ALA A 569 -39.95 -0.55 -6.56
N ARG A 570 -39.22 -1.20 -5.65
CA ARG A 570 -39.76 -2.29 -4.84
C ARG A 570 -40.60 -1.72 -3.68
N PRO A 571 -41.53 -2.50 -3.11
CA PRO A 571 -42.34 -2.05 -1.97
C PRO A 571 -41.47 -1.46 -0.85
N GLY A 572 -41.85 -0.27 -0.38
CA GLY A 572 -41.16 0.44 0.70
C GLY A 572 -39.87 1.17 0.30
N GLU A 573 -39.31 0.95 -0.90
CA GLU A 573 -38.10 1.66 -1.32
C GLU A 573 -38.33 3.15 -1.53
N LYS A 574 -37.49 3.98 -0.92
CA LYS A 574 -37.46 5.41 -1.20
C LYS A 574 -36.76 5.70 -2.53
N LEU A 575 -37.27 6.67 -3.28
CA LEU A 575 -36.55 7.20 -4.45
C LEU A 575 -35.29 7.97 -4.03
N HIS A 576 -35.42 8.78 -2.99
CA HIS A 576 -34.34 9.55 -2.39
C HIS A 576 -34.30 9.24 -0.90
N GLU A 577 -33.13 8.86 -0.41
CA GLU A 577 -32.90 8.69 1.02
C GLU A 577 -32.65 10.05 1.67
N GLU A 578 -32.92 10.14 2.97
CA GLU A 578 -32.74 11.34 3.78
C GLU A 578 -31.71 11.03 4.87
N LEU A 579 -30.87 12.00 5.21
CA LEU A 579 -29.85 11.82 6.26
C LEU A 579 -30.36 12.18 7.66
N TRP A 580 -31.41 13.00 7.73
CA TRP A 580 -32.09 13.42 8.95
C TRP A 580 -33.54 13.80 8.60
N GLY A 581 -34.44 13.73 9.58
CA GLY A 581 -35.85 14.06 9.44
C GLY A 581 -36.13 15.56 9.58
N GLU A 582 -37.31 16.00 9.14
CA GLU A 582 -37.74 17.41 9.24
C GLU A 582 -37.85 17.90 10.69
N SER A 583 -38.15 17.01 11.63
CA SER A 583 -38.25 17.31 13.07
C SER A 583 -36.91 17.27 13.80
N GLU A 584 -35.83 16.86 13.14
CA GLU A 584 -34.51 16.73 13.77
C GLU A 584 -33.66 17.99 13.55
N THR A 585 -32.97 18.43 14.60
CA THR A 585 -31.98 19.51 14.51
C THR A 585 -30.59 18.94 14.29
N VAL A 586 -29.87 19.50 13.32
CA VAL A 586 -28.50 19.09 13.00
C VAL A 586 -27.51 20.12 13.56
N VAL A 587 -26.61 19.65 14.43
CA VAL A 587 -25.61 20.48 15.11
C VAL A 587 -24.20 20.05 14.68
N ALA A 588 -23.32 21.02 14.44
CA ALA A 588 -21.92 20.74 14.13
C ALA A 588 -21.21 20.11 15.34
N THR A 589 -20.22 19.24 15.08
CA THR A 589 -19.32 18.71 16.11
C THR A 589 -17.91 19.28 15.92
N ALA A 590 -16.98 18.88 16.78
CA ALA A 590 -15.56 19.19 16.59
C ALA A 590 -14.98 18.59 15.29
N HIS A 591 -15.62 17.55 14.73
CA HIS A 591 -15.21 16.93 13.48
C HIS A 591 -16.06 17.44 12.30
N PRO A 592 -15.47 17.97 11.22
CA PRO A 592 -16.21 18.65 10.14
C PRO A 592 -17.16 17.73 9.37
N LYS A 593 -16.88 16.42 9.35
CA LYS A 593 -17.66 15.40 8.65
C LYS A 593 -18.63 14.62 9.53
N ILE A 594 -18.72 14.96 10.81
CA ILE A 594 -19.64 14.32 11.77
C ILE A 594 -20.55 15.40 12.33
N ARG A 595 -21.85 15.25 12.14
CA ARG A 595 -22.85 16.15 12.73
C ARG A 595 -23.67 15.39 13.75
N ARG A 596 -24.02 16.05 14.86
CA ARG A 596 -24.95 15.49 15.84
C ARG A 596 -26.38 15.80 15.39
N VAL A 597 -27.24 14.81 15.49
CA VAL A 597 -28.67 14.92 15.25
C VAL A 597 -29.36 14.87 16.61
N SER A 598 -30.33 15.76 16.81
CA SER A 598 -31.16 15.80 18.01
C SER A 598 -32.62 15.86 17.59
N GLY A 599 -33.39 14.83 17.96
CA GLY A 599 -34.85 14.80 17.80
C GLY A 599 -35.56 15.55 18.95
N PRO A 600 -36.88 15.78 18.81
CA PRO A 600 -37.73 16.36 19.85
C PRO A 600 -37.90 15.46 21.08
#